data_AF-A0A9E2NYD3-F1
#
_entry.id   AF-A0A9E2NYD3-F1
#
_cell.length_a   1.000
_cell.length_b   1.000
_cell.length_c   1.000
_cell.angle_alpha   90.00
_cell.angle_beta   90.00
_cell.angle_gamma   90.00
#
_symmetry.space_group_name_H-M   'P 1'
#
loop_
_entity.id
_entity.type
_entity.pdbx_description
1 polymer ?
#
loop_
_entity_poly.entity_id
_entity_poly.type
_entity_poly.pdbx_seq_one_letter_code
_entity_poly.pdbx_strand_id
1 'polypeptide(L)'
;MRVIEIMIKNEHYKVELENNRSVDVFLERLPLKIKMKELNENEKYGIISPKIPNDSSYSGNIEAGDLMLYGNDCLVLFYKSFYTTYRYTKLGKVIEKDKIEKNIGKDDYNLEIIFTK
;
A
#
# COMPACT_ATOMS: atom_id res chain seq x y z
N MET A 1 -14.67 -10.64 -0.35
CA MET A 1 -13.37 -9.93 -0.37
C MET A 1 -12.90 -9.83 -1.80
N ARG A 2 -12.27 -8.70 -2.14
CA ARG A 2 -11.59 -8.51 -3.43
C ARG A 2 -10.10 -8.74 -3.21
N VAL A 3 -9.47 -9.44 -4.13
CA VAL A 3 -8.03 -9.70 -4.09
C VAL A 3 -7.44 -9.14 -5.36
N ILE A 4 -6.29 -8.50 -5.23
CA ILE A 4 -5.44 -8.11 -6.35
C ILE A 4 -4.06 -8.71 -6.18
N GLU A 5 -3.29 -8.72 -7.25
CA GLU A 5 -1.89 -9.07 -7.21
C GLU A 5 -1.01 -7.82 -7.25
N ILE A 6 0.09 -7.84 -6.50
CA ILE A 6 1.16 -6.85 -6.63
C ILE A 6 2.47 -7.56 -6.93
N MET A 7 3.26 -6.98 -7.83
CA MET A 7 4.60 -7.44 -8.15
C MET A 7 5.64 -6.49 -7.59
N ILE A 8 6.60 -7.05 -6.83
CA ILE A 8 7.70 -6.34 -6.18
C ILE A 8 8.98 -7.15 -6.38
N LYS A 9 10.00 -6.57 -7.03
CA LYS A 9 11.29 -7.26 -7.32
C LYS A 9 11.12 -8.66 -7.96
N ASN A 10 10.19 -8.78 -8.93
CA ASN A 10 9.81 -10.03 -9.61
C ASN A 10 9.16 -11.10 -8.72
N GLU A 11 8.77 -10.76 -7.49
CA GLU A 11 7.93 -11.61 -6.65
C GLU A 11 6.49 -11.11 -6.64
N HIS A 12 5.55 -12.06 -6.58
CA HIS A 12 4.11 -11.80 -6.61
C HIS A 12 3.50 -11.98 -5.21
N TYR A 13 2.64 -11.05 -4.83
CA TYR A 13 1.96 -11.01 -3.54
C TYR A 13 0.48 -10.76 -3.74
N LYS A 14 -0.35 -11.32 -2.85
CA LYS A 14 -1.79 -11.06 -2.85
C LYS A 14 -2.13 -9.96 -1.86
N VAL A 15 -3.00 -9.05 -2.26
CA VAL A 15 -3.55 -8.01 -1.38
C VAL A 15 -5.05 -8.22 -1.25
N GLU A 16 -5.51 -8.47 -0.03
CA GLU A 16 -6.93 -8.44 0.30
C GLU A 16 -7.36 -6.99 0.49
N LEU A 17 -8.35 -6.57 -0.29
CA LEU A 17 -8.82 -5.19 -0.30
C LEU A 17 -10.09 -5.02 0.53
N GLU A 18 -10.19 -3.85 1.14
CA GLU A 18 -11.35 -3.40 1.90
C GLU A 18 -12.57 -3.16 0.99
N ASN A 19 -13.75 -3.12 1.62
CA ASN A 19 -14.98 -2.77 0.93
C ASN A 19 -15.32 -1.28 1.12
N ASN A 20 -14.65 -0.40 0.37
CA ASN A 20 -14.90 1.04 0.40
C ASN A 20 -14.71 1.71 -0.96
N ARG A 21 -15.19 2.96 -1.07
CA ARG A 21 -15.19 3.75 -2.31
C ARG A 21 -13.78 4.05 -2.83
N SER A 22 -12.79 4.20 -1.94
CA SER A 22 -11.40 4.43 -2.34
C SER A 22 -10.85 3.22 -3.10
N VAL A 23 -11.14 2.01 -2.61
CA VAL A 23 -10.79 0.75 -3.28
C VAL A 23 -11.50 0.62 -4.63
N ASP A 24 -12.77 1.00 -4.74
CA ASP A 24 -13.51 0.93 -6.02
C ASP A 24 -12.80 1.75 -7.11
N VAL A 25 -12.46 3.01 -6.82
CA VAL A 25 -11.76 3.89 -7.75
C VAL A 25 -10.31 3.46 -7.97
N PHE A 26 -9.65 2.88 -6.97
CA PHE A 26 -8.31 2.32 -7.12
C PHE A 26 -8.29 1.14 -8.11
N LEU A 27 -9.28 0.24 -8.04
CA LEU A 27 -9.40 -0.93 -8.91
C LEU A 27 -9.66 -0.58 -10.38
N GLU A 28 -10.35 0.53 -10.65
CA GLU A 28 -10.58 1.05 -12.00
C GLU A 28 -9.29 1.49 -12.70
N ARG A 29 -8.21 1.74 -11.93
CA ARG A 29 -6.93 2.21 -12.44
C ARG A 29 -5.92 1.11 -12.69
N LEU A 30 -6.26 -0.14 -12.34
CA LEU A 30 -5.37 -1.26 -12.56
C LEU A 30 -5.40 -1.67 -14.05
N PRO A 31 -4.23 -1.98 -14.66
CA PRO A 31 -2.92 -2.09 -14.02
C PRO A 31 -2.29 -0.73 -13.72
N LEU A 32 -1.69 -0.60 -12.53
CA LEU A 32 -1.05 0.62 -12.08
C LEU A 32 0.38 0.35 -11.66
N LYS A 33 1.30 1.18 -12.14
CA LYS A 33 2.74 1.05 -11.90
C LYS A 33 3.23 2.30 -11.16
N ILE A 34 3.79 2.11 -9.96
CA ILE A 34 4.18 3.21 -9.09
C ILE A 34 5.64 3.05 -8.68
N LYS A 35 6.40 4.14 -8.81
CA LYS A 35 7.71 4.28 -8.19
C LYS A 35 7.53 4.75 -6.76
N MET A 36 7.87 3.90 -5.81
CA MET A 36 7.78 4.13 -4.38
C MET A 36 9.11 4.61 -3.82
N LYS A 37 9.04 5.60 -2.92
CA LYS A 37 10.17 6.13 -2.16
C LYS A 37 10.15 5.60 -0.73
N GLU A 38 11.33 5.45 -0.16
CA GLU A 38 11.49 5.15 1.27
C GLU A 38 11.12 6.35 2.14
N LEU A 39 10.46 6.08 3.27
CA LEU A 39 10.27 7.03 4.35
C LEU A 39 10.32 6.31 5.71
N ASN A 40 10.86 7.00 6.73
CA ASN A 40 10.83 6.58 8.14
C ASN A 40 11.38 5.17 8.48
N GLU A 41 12.10 4.50 7.57
CA GLU A 41 12.61 3.14 7.76
C GLU A 41 11.52 2.07 7.99
N ASN A 42 10.26 2.34 7.61
CA ASN A 42 9.12 1.44 7.80
C ASN A 42 8.10 1.43 6.65
N GLU A 43 8.18 2.39 5.71
CA GLU A 43 7.15 2.58 4.70
C GLU A 43 7.71 2.93 3.32
N LYS A 44 6.98 2.46 2.29
CA LYS A 44 7.18 2.82 0.89
C LYS A 44 5.99 3.62 0.42
N TYR A 45 6.22 4.82 -0.11
CA TYR A 45 5.13 5.70 -0.56
C TYR A 45 5.30 6.17 -2.01
N GLY A 46 4.18 6.40 -2.70
CA GLY A 46 4.16 6.90 -4.06
C GLY A 46 2.91 7.72 -4.33
N ILE A 47 3.07 8.76 -5.14
CA ILE A 47 1.97 9.66 -5.49
C ILE A 47 1.20 9.11 -6.69
N ILE A 48 -0.12 9.06 -6.57
CA ILE A 48 -1.05 8.67 -7.64
C ILE A 48 -1.81 9.90 -8.16
N SER A 49 -2.02 9.93 -9.47
CA SER A 49 -2.87 10.91 -10.13
C SER A 49 -3.79 10.19 -11.12
N PRO A 50 -5.09 10.54 -11.20
CA PRO A 50 -5.78 11.59 -10.43
C PRO A 50 -5.90 11.28 -8.92
N LYS A 51 -6.35 12.21 -8.08
CA LYS A 51 -6.67 11.89 -6.67
C LYS A 51 -7.82 10.86 -6.59
N ILE A 52 -7.86 10.03 -5.55
CA ILE A 52 -9.01 9.13 -5.25
C ILE A 52 -9.75 9.61 -4.01
N PRO A 53 -11.03 9.22 -3.82
CA PRO A 53 -11.74 9.48 -2.58
C PRO A 53 -10.92 8.99 -1.38
N ASN A 54 -10.97 9.70 -0.26
CA ASN A 54 -10.41 9.24 0.99
C ASN A 54 -11.48 9.21 2.08
N ASP A 55 -11.26 8.32 3.04
CA ASP A 55 -11.94 8.31 4.32
C ASP A 55 -10.86 8.07 5.38
N SER A 56 -10.25 9.15 5.86
CA SER A 56 -9.09 9.12 6.76
C SER A 56 -9.55 8.84 8.19
N SER A 57 -10.10 7.64 8.41
CA SER A 57 -10.70 7.20 9.67
C SER A 57 -9.82 6.23 10.45
N TYR A 58 -8.81 5.61 9.81
CA TYR A 58 -7.94 4.63 10.45
C TYR A 58 -6.73 5.28 11.11
N SER A 59 -6.54 5.01 12.40
CA SER A 59 -5.33 5.34 13.18
C SER A 59 -5.09 4.26 14.23
N GLY A 60 -3.83 4.05 14.63
CA GLY A 60 -3.47 3.06 15.64
C GLY A 60 -2.34 2.15 15.18
N ASN A 61 -2.53 0.84 15.35
CA ASN A 61 -1.50 -0.16 15.03
C ASN A 61 -1.47 -0.45 13.54
N ILE A 62 -0.41 -0.02 12.86
CA ILE A 62 -0.10 -0.42 11.50
C ILE A 62 0.63 -1.75 11.54
N GLU A 63 0.24 -2.67 10.67
CA GLU A 63 0.89 -3.96 10.49
C GLU A 63 1.70 -4.00 9.20
N ALA A 64 2.78 -4.78 9.18
CA ALA A 64 3.48 -5.05 7.93
C ALA A 64 2.54 -5.70 6.91
N GLY A 65 2.66 -5.22 5.67
CA GLY A 65 1.77 -5.55 4.57
C GLY A 65 0.54 -4.64 4.45
N ASP A 66 0.27 -3.74 5.39
CA ASP A 66 -0.84 -2.80 5.26
C ASP A 66 -0.63 -1.87 4.05
N LEU A 67 -1.66 -1.81 3.19
CA LEU A 67 -1.76 -0.89 2.05
C LEU A 67 -2.76 0.22 2.39
N MET A 68 -2.25 1.44 2.44
CA MET A 68 -2.95 2.60 2.99
C MET A 68 -2.91 3.77 2.00
N LEU A 69 -3.84 4.70 2.15
CA LEU A 69 -3.82 6.00 1.47
C LEU A 69 -3.69 7.11 2.53
N TYR A 70 -2.65 7.93 2.41
CA TYR A 70 -2.51 9.17 3.16
C TYR A 70 -3.01 10.34 2.33
N GLY A 71 -3.88 11.18 2.90
CA GLY A 71 -4.58 12.18 2.11
C GLY A 71 -5.40 11.52 1.02
N ASN A 72 -5.31 11.99 -0.22
CA ASN A 72 -6.11 11.49 -1.36
C ASN A 72 -5.28 11.08 -2.59
N ASP A 73 -3.95 11.09 -2.46
CA ASP A 73 -3.01 10.82 -3.55
C ASP A 73 -1.72 10.11 -3.11
N CYS A 74 -1.47 9.93 -1.81
CA CYS A 74 -0.25 9.26 -1.36
C CYS A 74 -0.55 7.82 -0.98
N LEU A 75 -0.19 6.88 -1.87
CA LEU A 75 -0.30 5.45 -1.60
C LEU A 75 0.89 5.00 -0.76
N VAL A 76 0.64 4.24 0.31
CA VAL A 76 1.66 3.78 1.26
C VAL A 76 1.55 2.28 1.47
N LEU A 77 2.67 1.57 1.33
CA LEU A 77 2.82 0.17 1.70
C LEU A 77 3.79 0.08 2.88
N PHE A 78 3.32 -0.45 4.00
CA PHE A 78 4.14 -0.64 5.20
C PHE A 78 4.84 -2.00 5.18
N TYR A 79 6.13 -2.01 5.47
CA TYR A 79 6.92 -3.24 5.57
C TYR A 79 7.44 -3.51 6.99
N LYS A 80 6.99 -2.69 7.97
CA LYS A 80 7.17 -2.93 9.41
C LYS A 80 5.92 -2.53 10.17
N SER A 81 5.68 -3.20 11.30
CA SER A 81 4.57 -2.87 12.20
C SER A 81 4.98 -1.77 13.20
N PHE A 82 4.09 -0.82 13.47
CA PHE A 82 4.32 0.28 14.41
C PHE A 82 2.99 0.94 14.82
N TYR A 83 3.03 1.77 15.86
CA TYR A 83 1.88 2.59 16.27
C TYR A 83 1.97 3.99 15.67
N THR A 84 0.84 4.52 15.18
CA THR A 84 0.74 5.89 14.66
C THR A 84 -0.55 6.58 15.09
N THR A 85 -0.48 7.90 15.27
CA THR A 85 -1.64 8.77 15.44
C THR A 85 -2.11 9.41 14.14
N TYR A 86 -1.33 9.27 13.05
CA TYR A 86 -1.74 9.73 11.73
C TYR A 86 -2.93 8.93 11.23
N ARG A 87 -3.77 9.62 10.45
CA ARG A 87 -4.99 9.04 9.90
C ARG A 87 -4.79 8.65 8.45
N TYR A 88 -5.21 7.44 8.13
CA TYR A 88 -5.13 6.85 6.80
C TYR A 88 -6.50 6.32 6.37
N THR A 89 -6.66 6.12 5.07
CA THR A 89 -7.71 5.27 4.53
C THR A 89 -7.12 3.90 4.25
N LYS A 90 -7.65 2.86 4.89
CA LYS A 90 -7.20 1.49 4.63
C LYS A 90 -7.73 1.02 3.29
N LEU A 91 -6.82 0.60 2.42
CA LEU A 91 -7.17 0.04 1.11
C LEU A 91 -7.14 -1.49 1.15
N GLY A 92 -6.21 -2.06 1.90
CA GLY A 92 -6.11 -3.49 2.05
C GLY A 92 -4.87 -3.91 2.83
N LYS A 93 -4.56 -5.20 2.73
CA LYS A 93 -3.41 -5.80 3.38
C LYS A 93 -2.86 -6.96 2.57
N VAL A 94 -1.54 -7.05 2.51
CA VAL A 94 -0.84 -8.17 1.88
C VAL A 94 -1.00 -9.42 2.74
N ILE A 95 -1.37 -10.53 2.11
CA ILE A 95 -1.59 -11.82 2.79
C ILE A 95 -0.25 -12.37 3.30
N GLU A 96 0.78 -12.38 2.44
CA GLU A 96 2.10 -12.92 2.75
C GLU A 96 3.02 -11.94 3.49
N LYS A 97 2.55 -11.36 4.61
CA LYS A 97 3.26 -10.30 5.36
C LYS A 97 4.74 -10.60 5.65
N ASP A 98 5.07 -11.83 6.06
CA ASP A 98 6.44 -12.22 6.44
C ASP A 98 7.41 -12.21 5.24
N LYS A 99 6.89 -12.33 4.02
CA LYS A 99 7.69 -12.23 2.79
C LYS A 99 7.98 -10.76 2.46
N ILE A 100 7.00 -9.87 2.65
CA ILE A 100 7.20 -8.43 2.44
C ILE A 100 8.28 -7.88 3.37
N GLU A 101 8.22 -8.22 4.67
CA GLU A 101 9.21 -7.74 5.64
C GLU A 101 10.65 -8.15 5.28
N LYS A 102 10.82 -9.27 4.56
CA LYS A 102 12.12 -9.78 4.12
C LYS A 102 12.57 -9.24 2.78
N ASN A 103 11.63 -9.00 1.85
CA ASN A 103 11.95 -8.60 0.48
C ASN A 103 12.15 -7.08 0.34
N ILE A 104 11.52 -6.28 1.21
CA ILE A 104 11.56 -4.82 1.16
C ILE A 104 12.28 -4.29 2.40
N GLY A 105 13.21 -3.35 2.18
CA GLY A 105 13.92 -2.68 3.26
C GLY A 105 14.22 -1.22 2.96
N LYS A 106 14.82 -0.55 3.93
CA LYS A 106 15.12 0.90 3.85
C LYS A 106 16.03 1.30 2.70
N ASP A 107 16.86 0.37 2.21
CA ASP A 107 17.79 0.63 1.11
C ASP A 107 17.12 0.60 -0.28
N ASP A 108 15.84 0.23 -0.35
CA ASP A 108 15.07 0.24 -1.60
C ASP A 108 14.48 1.63 -1.93
N TYR A 109 15.34 2.61 -2.22
CA TYR A 109 14.94 4.03 -2.37
C TYR A 109 14.00 4.34 -3.53
N ASN A 110 13.96 3.50 -4.57
CA ASN A 110 13.13 3.69 -5.77
C ASN A 110 12.46 2.37 -6.17
N LEU A 111 11.74 1.77 -5.23
CA LEU A 111 11.08 0.49 -5.43
C LEU A 111 9.91 0.64 -6.39
N GLU A 112 9.88 -0.19 -7.44
CA GLU A 112 8.75 -0.22 -8.36
C GLU A 112 7.76 -1.29 -7.91
N ILE A 113 6.49 -0.90 -7.80
CA ILE A 113 5.39 -1.81 -7.51
C ILE A 113 4.38 -1.75 -8.64
N ILE A 114 4.01 -2.91 -9.17
CA ILE A 114 2.96 -3.04 -10.18
C ILE A 114 1.75 -3.69 -9.53
N PHE A 115 0.59 -3.05 -9.63
CA PHE A 115 -0.68 -3.51 -9.11
C PHE A 115 -1.54 -4.00 -10.28
N THR A 116 -2.10 -5.21 -10.17
CA THR A 116 -2.91 -5.85 -11.22
C THR A 116 -4.12 -6.56 -10.61
N LYS A 117 -5.21 -6.68 -11.37
CA LYS A 117 -6.38 -7.45 -10.93
C LYS A 117 -6.06 -8.93 -10.75
#